data_AF-A0AAE8X4Z4-F1
#
_entry.id   AF-A0AAE8X4Z4-F1
#
_cell.length_a   1.000
_cell.length_b   1.000
_cell.length_c   1.000
_cell.angle_alpha   90.00
_cell.angle_beta   90.00
_cell.angle_gamma   90.00
#
_symmetry.space_group_name_H-M   'P 1'
#
loop_
_entity.id
_entity.type
_entity.pdbx_description
1 polymer ?
#
loop_
_entity_poly.entity_id
_entity_poly.type
_entity_poly.pdbx_seq_one_letter_code
_entity_poly.pdbx_strand_id
1 'polypeptide(L)'
;MMTLLELLVKELPSRGGWPDGVERLEQYPDGALFDGPNYQSNFKFQRADDFGDDEVTREQYEAALVASKPEWDGEGLPPVGCECEYETKFDGWQPVRIELIKSEGIAFTWLSNSQAYNGLDCVGVQKSGSFRPIRSEADKRRHETMRQLSHSLRANGSVTEEQLNRLYADVAAGKIPHIRID
;
A
#
# COMPACT_ATOMS: atom_id res chain seq x y z
N MET A 1 -13.67 14.65 -20.95
CA MET A 1 -14.86 14.44 -20.13
C MET A 1 -14.45 13.53 -18.99
N MET A 2 -14.64 13.96 -17.75
CA MET A 2 -14.34 13.19 -16.53
C MET A 2 -15.53 13.31 -15.58
N THR A 3 -15.90 12.19 -14.96
CA THR A 3 -16.95 12.16 -13.94
C THR A 3 -16.47 12.81 -12.64
N LEU A 4 -17.39 13.15 -11.74
CA LEU A 4 -17.05 13.65 -10.41
C LEU A 4 -16.18 12.65 -9.67
N LEU A 5 -16.53 11.36 -9.71
CA LEU A 5 -15.75 10.29 -9.07
C LEU A 5 -14.30 10.24 -9.57
N GLU A 6 -14.08 10.35 -10.89
CA GLU A 6 -12.74 10.35 -11.47
C GLU A 6 -11.92 11.57 -11.05
N LEU A 7 -12.55 12.76 -10.98
CA LEU A 7 -11.90 13.98 -10.49
C LEU A 7 -11.51 13.85 -9.01
N LEU A 8 -12.42 13.31 -8.18
CA LEU A 8 -12.15 13.11 -6.76
C LEU A 8 -10.99 12.14 -6.57
N VAL A 9 -11.01 10.97 -7.21
CA VAL A 9 -9.93 9.97 -7.14
C VAL A 9 -8.58 10.56 -7.54
N LYS A 10 -8.55 11.39 -8.60
CA LYS A 10 -7.32 11.95 -9.15
C LYS A 10 -6.72 13.07 -8.31
N GLU A 11 -7.56 13.98 -7.81
CA GLU A 11 -7.09 15.27 -7.27
C GLU A 11 -7.33 15.43 -5.76
N LEU A 12 -8.38 14.82 -5.20
CA LEU A 12 -8.72 14.97 -3.79
C LEU A 12 -7.62 14.47 -2.83
N PRO A 13 -6.88 13.37 -3.09
CA PRO A 13 -5.77 12.94 -2.23
C PRO A 13 -4.70 14.02 -2.03
N SER A 14 -4.43 14.82 -3.07
CA SER A 14 -3.45 15.92 -3.01
C SER A 14 -3.95 17.14 -2.22
N ARG A 15 -5.26 17.21 -1.94
CA ARG A 15 -5.96 18.32 -1.30
C ARG A 15 -6.40 18.02 0.15
N GLY A 16 -5.87 16.95 0.75
CA GLY A 16 -6.21 16.53 2.12
C GLY A 16 -7.11 15.31 2.19
N GLY A 17 -7.52 14.74 1.05
CA GLY A 17 -8.36 13.54 1.01
C GLY A 17 -9.83 13.83 1.30
N TRP A 18 -10.56 12.76 1.63
CA TRP A 18 -11.99 12.85 1.92
C TRP A 18 -12.23 13.66 3.21
N PRO A 19 -13.18 14.61 3.24
CA PRO A 19 -13.44 15.42 4.43
C PRO A 19 -13.98 14.60 5.60
N ASP A 20 -13.53 14.89 6.82
CA ASP A 20 -14.02 14.23 8.03
C ASP A 20 -15.51 14.49 8.27
N GLY A 21 -16.26 13.44 8.57
CA GLY A 21 -17.69 13.53 8.90
C GLY A 21 -18.62 13.76 7.70
N VAL A 22 -18.09 13.77 6.48
CA VAL A 22 -18.87 13.88 5.23
C VAL A 22 -19.17 12.49 4.68
N GLU A 23 -20.43 12.21 4.40
CA GLU A 23 -20.86 10.91 3.86
C GLU A 23 -20.85 10.87 2.33
N ARG A 24 -21.09 12.03 1.70
CA ARG A 24 -21.20 12.16 0.26
C ARG A 24 -20.82 13.55 -0.22
N LEU A 25 -20.37 13.67 -1.46
CA LEU A 25 -19.97 14.93 -2.07
C LEU A 25 -20.64 15.09 -3.43
N GLU A 26 -21.18 16.28 -3.63
CA GLU A 26 -21.72 16.78 -4.89
C GLU A 26 -20.83 17.92 -5.39
N GLN A 27 -20.91 18.24 -6.69
CA GLN A 27 -20.19 19.36 -7.28
C GLN A 27 -21.14 20.45 -7.78
N TYR A 28 -20.92 21.69 -7.34
CA TYR A 28 -21.62 22.84 -7.88
C TYR A 28 -21.09 23.25 -9.27
N PRO A 29 -21.88 23.99 -10.07
CA PRO A 29 -21.46 24.46 -11.40
C PRO A 29 -20.17 25.30 -11.42
N ASP A 30 -19.80 25.87 -10.27
CA ASP A 30 -18.59 26.67 -10.08
C ASP A 30 -17.35 25.85 -9.69
N GLY A 31 -17.49 24.51 -9.62
CA GLY A 31 -16.44 23.55 -9.31
C GLY A 31 -16.18 23.29 -7.83
N ALA A 32 -16.94 23.93 -6.92
CA ALA A 32 -16.86 23.66 -5.49
C ALA A 32 -17.53 22.32 -5.14
N LEU A 33 -16.96 21.60 -4.17
CA LEU A 33 -17.59 20.42 -3.58
C LEU A 33 -18.46 20.81 -2.40
N PHE A 34 -19.57 20.12 -2.20
CA PHE A 34 -20.46 20.35 -1.07
C PHE A 34 -21.16 19.05 -0.58
N ASP A 35 -21.60 19.06 0.68
CA ASP A 35 -22.51 18.06 1.28
C ASP A 35 -23.63 18.81 2.00
N GLY A 36 -24.63 19.26 1.24
CA GLY A 36 -25.72 20.10 1.75
C GLY A 36 -25.24 21.25 2.67
N PRO A 37 -25.68 21.31 3.94
CA PRO A 37 -25.25 22.34 4.90
C PRO A 37 -23.95 22.00 5.66
N ASN A 38 -23.41 20.79 5.50
CA ASN A 38 -22.39 20.24 6.40
C ASN A 38 -20.96 20.51 5.92
N TYR A 39 -20.77 20.71 4.61
CA TYR A 39 -19.45 20.90 4.03
C TYR A 39 -19.50 21.75 2.77
N GLN A 40 -18.52 22.62 2.62
CA GLN A 40 -18.20 23.30 1.37
C GLN A 40 -16.67 23.39 1.23
N SER A 41 -16.14 22.98 0.09
CA SER A 41 -14.70 23.07 -0.16
C SER A 41 -14.23 24.51 -0.30
N ASN A 42 -13.05 24.81 0.25
CA ASN A 42 -12.36 26.09 0.06
C ASN A 42 -11.54 26.15 -1.25
N PHE A 43 -11.56 25.07 -2.04
CA PHE A 43 -10.94 24.94 -3.34
C PHE A 43 -11.98 24.55 -4.40
N LYS A 44 -11.58 24.63 -5.67
CA LYS A 44 -12.42 24.30 -6.82
C LYS A 44 -11.74 23.26 -7.70
N PHE A 45 -12.52 22.36 -8.28
CA PHE A 45 -12.09 21.44 -9.33
C PHE A 45 -12.49 21.99 -10.69
N GLN A 46 -11.96 21.35 -11.74
CA GLN A 46 -12.61 21.42 -13.03
C GLN A 46 -14.04 20.90 -12.91
N ARG A 47 -14.96 21.50 -13.66
CA ARG A 47 -16.35 21.04 -13.72
C ARG A 47 -16.38 19.62 -14.30
N ALA A 48 -16.99 18.70 -13.55
CA ALA A 48 -17.31 17.34 -13.99
C ALA A 48 -18.42 17.38 -15.04
N ASP A 49 -18.57 16.34 -15.85
CA ASP A 49 -19.65 16.32 -16.85
C ASP A 49 -21.02 15.99 -16.26
N ASP A 50 -21.02 15.30 -15.12
CA ASP A 50 -22.17 14.89 -14.30
C ASP A 50 -22.41 15.84 -13.11
N PHE A 51 -21.91 17.08 -13.20
CA PHE A 51 -22.08 18.08 -12.15
C PHE A 51 -23.57 18.33 -11.84
N GLY A 52 -23.95 18.25 -10.57
CA GLY A 52 -25.32 18.49 -10.10
C GLY A 52 -26.33 17.36 -10.35
N ASP A 53 -25.95 16.33 -11.12
CA ASP A 53 -26.77 15.13 -11.35
C ASP A 53 -26.29 13.93 -10.52
N ASP A 54 -24.99 13.90 -10.17
CA ASP A 54 -24.38 12.77 -9.46
C ASP A 54 -23.87 13.16 -8.05
N GLU A 55 -24.06 12.21 -7.13
CA GLU A 55 -23.63 12.29 -5.73
C GLU A 55 -22.65 11.15 -5.49
N VAL A 56 -21.40 11.48 -5.15
CA VAL A 56 -20.39 10.47 -4.85
C VAL A 56 -20.38 10.19 -3.37
N THR A 57 -20.64 8.94 -2.97
CA THR A 57 -20.49 8.52 -1.58
C THR A 57 -19.02 8.28 -1.23
N ARG A 58 -18.70 8.39 0.06
CA ARG A 58 -17.37 8.04 0.58
C ARG A 58 -16.94 6.64 0.16
N GLU A 59 -17.87 5.68 0.20
CA GLU A 59 -17.63 4.28 -0.15
C GLU A 59 -17.29 4.11 -1.64
N GLN A 60 -18.02 4.80 -2.53
CA GLN A 60 -17.72 4.81 -3.96
C GLN A 60 -16.34 5.41 -4.23
N TYR A 61 -16.02 6.53 -3.58
CA TYR A 61 -14.71 7.16 -3.69
C TYR A 61 -13.60 6.24 -3.18
N GLU A 62 -13.74 5.63 -2.00
CA GLU A 62 -12.72 4.75 -1.44
C GLU A 62 -12.52 3.49 -2.31
N ALA A 63 -13.62 2.89 -2.79
CA ALA A 63 -13.56 1.74 -3.70
C ALA A 63 -12.88 2.10 -5.03
N ALA A 64 -13.24 3.25 -5.62
CA ALA A 64 -12.64 3.72 -6.87
C ALA A 64 -11.18 4.15 -6.67
N LEU A 65 -10.84 4.74 -5.53
CA LEU A 65 -9.48 5.11 -5.17
C LEU A 65 -8.61 3.86 -5.05
N VAL A 66 -9.11 2.81 -4.40
CA VAL A 66 -8.43 1.50 -4.35
C VAL A 66 -8.28 0.90 -5.75
N ALA A 67 -9.35 0.88 -6.55
CA ALA A 67 -9.31 0.34 -7.92
C ALA A 67 -8.42 1.15 -8.88
N SER A 68 -8.21 2.43 -8.61
CA SER A 68 -7.34 3.31 -9.41
C SER A 68 -5.86 3.12 -9.09
N LYS A 69 -5.53 2.57 -7.92
CA LYS A 69 -4.15 2.32 -7.53
C LYS A 69 -3.61 1.20 -8.43
N PRO A 70 -2.49 1.42 -9.12
CA PRO A 70 -1.90 0.39 -9.96
C PRO A 70 -1.44 -0.79 -9.10
N GLU A 71 -1.96 -1.99 -9.41
CA GLU A 71 -1.46 -3.23 -8.86
C GLU A 71 -0.04 -3.49 -9.41
N TRP A 72 0.87 -3.85 -8.51
CA TRP A 72 2.25 -4.18 -8.84
C TRP A 72 2.52 -5.61 -8.39
N ASP A 73 3.01 -6.44 -9.29
CA ASP A 73 3.33 -7.86 -9.06
C ASP A 73 4.73 -8.07 -8.45
N GLY A 74 5.51 -6.99 -8.31
CA GLY A 74 6.86 -7.01 -7.78
C GLY A 74 7.95 -7.05 -8.85
N GLU A 75 7.58 -7.14 -10.12
CA GLU A 75 8.53 -7.09 -11.23
C GLU A 75 8.83 -5.64 -11.63
N GLY A 76 10.11 -5.30 -11.76
CA GLY A 76 10.55 -3.95 -12.15
C GLY A 76 10.42 -2.90 -11.04
N LEU A 77 10.11 -1.66 -11.42
CA LEU A 77 9.90 -0.56 -10.48
C LEU A 77 8.43 -0.48 -10.06
N PRO A 78 8.12 -0.17 -8.80
CA PRO A 78 6.74 0.07 -8.41
C PRO A 78 6.18 1.28 -9.17
N PRO A 79 4.91 1.26 -9.60
CA PRO A 79 4.29 2.40 -10.26
C PRO A 79 4.06 3.58 -9.29
N VAL A 80 4.01 4.81 -9.81
CA VAL A 80 3.63 5.99 -9.02
C VAL A 80 2.20 5.85 -8.53
N GLY A 81 1.94 6.18 -7.27
CA GLY A 81 0.66 5.99 -6.59
C GLY A 81 0.48 4.59 -5.98
N CYS A 82 1.38 3.65 -6.27
CA CYS A 82 1.35 2.31 -5.68
C CYS A 82 1.65 2.36 -4.18
N GLU A 83 0.87 1.63 -3.39
CA GLU A 83 1.20 1.32 -2.00
C GLU A 83 1.92 -0.02 -1.97
N CYS A 84 3.14 -0.01 -1.44
CA CYS A 84 4.05 -1.15 -1.42
C CYS A 84 4.78 -1.20 -0.06
N GLU A 85 5.67 -2.17 0.13
CA GLU A 85 6.52 -2.23 1.31
C GLU A 85 7.97 -1.93 0.92
N TYR A 86 8.66 -1.15 1.76
CA TYR A 86 10.10 -0.86 1.63
C TYR A 86 10.88 -1.50 2.79
N GLU A 87 12.00 -2.15 2.48
CA GLU A 87 12.86 -2.79 3.47
C GLU A 87 13.77 -1.78 4.17
N THR A 88 13.52 -1.56 5.46
CA THR A 88 14.37 -0.77 6.35
C THR A 88 15.40 -1.66 7.03
N LYS A 89 16.54 -1.06 7.40
CA LYS A 89 17.66 -1.80 8.02
C LYS A 89 17.34 -2.34 9.41
N PHE A 90 16.45 -1.67 10.16
CA PHE A 90 16.24 -1.92 11.58
C PHE A 90 14.86 -2.53 11.88
N ASP A 91 13.83 -2.11 11.13
CA ASP A 91 12.43 -2.49 11.41
C ASP A 91 11.81 -3.31 10.28
N GLY A 92 12.63 -3.80 9.35
CA GLY A 92 12.19 -4.66 8.26
C GLY A 92 11.27 -3.94 7.28
N TRP A 93 10.23 -4.64 6.80
CA TRP A 93 9.36 -4.15 5.75
C TRP A 93 8.32 -3.17 6.31
N GLN A 94 8.34 -1.93 5.83
CA GLN A 94 7.43 -0.86 6.24
C GLN A 94 6.55 -0.42 5.07
N PRO A 95 5.26 -0.12 5.31
CA PRO A 95 4.35 0.30 4.25
C PRO A 95 4.68 1.72 3.78
N VAL A 96 4.73 1.91 2.47
CA VAL A 96 5.03 3.19 1.82
C VAL A 96 4.12 3.40 0.61
N ARG A 97 3.93 4.66 0.19
CA ARG A 97 3.29 5.01 -1.08
C ARG A 97 4.28 5.69 -2.00
N ILE A 98 4.41 5.22 -3.23
CA ILE A 98 5.30 5.84 -4.23
C ILE A 98 4.70 7.16 -4.70
N GLU A 99 5.45 8.25 -4.56
CA GLU A 99 5.02 9.59 -4.96
C GLU A 99 5.64 10.01 -6.30
N LEU A 100 6.89 9.61 -6.56
CA LEU A 100 7.61 10.01 -7.77
C LEU A 100 8.73 9.04 -8.12
N ILE A 101 8.92 8.81 -9.42
CA ILE A 101 10.08 8.10 -9.96
C ILE A 101 10.74 8.96 -11.04
N LYS A 102 12.06 9.12 -10.92
CA LYS A 102 12.94 9.71 -11.93
C LYS A 102 14.11 8.77 -12.20
N SER A 103 14.93 9.08 -13.21
CA SER A 103 16.11 8.28 -13.56
C SER A 103 17.08 8.06 -12.40
N GLU A 104 17.09 8.98 -11.42
CA GLU A 104 18.07 8.97 -10.33
C GLU A 104 17.47 8.58 -8.97
N GLY A 105 16.15 8.55 -8.83
CA GLY A 105 15.55 8.17 -7.55
C GLY A 105 14.06 7.90 -7.55
N ILE A 106 13.63 7.31 -6.44
CA ILE A 106 12.27 6.93 -6.09
C ILE A 106 11.94 7.68 -4.81
N ALA A 107 10.95 8.56 -4.85
CA ALA A 107 10.41 9.26 -3.69
C ALA A 107 9.12 8.59 -3.22
N PHE A 108 8.96 8.43 -1.92
CA PHE A 108 7.81 7.77 -1.31
C PHE A 108 7.46 8.37 0.04
N THR A 109 6.21 8.21 0.44
CA THR A 109 5.71 8.62 1.75
C THR A 109 5.58 7.41 2.66
N TRP A 110 6.04 7.51 3.91
CA TRP A 110 5.82 6.47 4.92
C TRP A 110 4.34 6.42 5.32
N LEU A 111 3.74 5.23 5.27
CA LEU A 111 2.34 5.02 5.71
C LEU A 111 2.26 4.53 7.15
N SER A 112 3.38 4.09 7.74
CA SER A 112 3.45 3.80 9.17
C SER A 112 3.41 5.09 9.97
N ASN A 113 2.58 5.17 11.02
CA ASN A 113 2.53 6.35 11.90
C ASN A 113 3.53 6.20 13.07
N SER A 114 4.81 6.03 12.77
CA SER A 114 5.87 5.93 13.78
C SER A 114 6.77 7.16 13.78
N GLN A 115 7.40 7.46 14.92
CA GLN A 115 8.32 8.60 15.01
C GLN A 115 9.57 8.44 14.12
N ALA A 116 9.97 7.20 13.82
CA ALA A 116 11.12 6.91 12.97
C ALA A 116 10.81 6.94 11.46
N TYR A 117 9.55 6.70 11.09
CA TYR A 117 9.09 6.56 9.71
C TYR A 117 7.86 7.44 9.52
N ASN A 118 8.08 8.70 9.15
CA ASN A 118 7.02 9.66 8.87
C ASN A 118 7.42 10.59 7.72
N GLY A 119 6.43 11.12 7.01
CA GLY A 119 6.65 12.08 5.94
C GLY A 119 7.24 11.47 4.66
N LEU A 120 7.91 12.31 3.87
CA LEU A 120 8.47 12.00 2.56
C LEU A 120 9.94 11.59 2.68
N ASP A 121 10.33 10.54 1.97
CA ASP A 121 11.72 10.08 1.85
C ASP A 121 12.07 9.77 0.38
N CYS A 122 13.36 9.63 0.07
CA CYS A 122 13.82 9.27 -1.26
C CYS A 122 15.06 8.36 -1.26
N VAL A 123 15.10 7.44 -2.22
CA VAL A 123 16.21 6.51 -2.44
C VAL A 123 16.61 6.50 -3.90
N GLY A 124 17.87 6.13 -4.19
CA GLY A 124 18.30 5.96 -5.57
C GLY A 124 17.65 4.75 -6.24
N VAL A 125 17.49 4.77 -7.57
CA VAL A 125 16.82 3.69 -8.34
C VAL A 125 17.48 2.33 -8.16
N GLN A 126 18.78 2.29 -7.84
CA GLN A 126 19.52 1.06 -7.48
C GLN A 126 18.96 0.34 -6.24
N LYS A 127 18.08 0.98 -5.47
CA LYS A 127 17.36 0.42 -4.32
C LYS A 127 15.99 -0.15 -4.69
N SER A 128 15.67 -0.29 -5.98
CA SER A 128 14.40 -0.89 -6.44
C SER A 128 14.11 -2.26 -5.83
N GLY A 129 15.14 -3.10 -5.66
CA GLY A 129 15.02 -4.42 -5.03
C GLY A 129 14.70 -4.40 -3.53
N SER A 130 14.70 -3.23 -2.90
CA SER A 130 14.23 -3.04 -1.52
C SER A 130 12.74 -2.72 -1.44
N PHE A 131 12.02 -2.67 -2.57
CA PHE A 131 10.56 -2.57 -2.61
C PHE A 131 9.94 -3.93 -2.94
N ARG A 132 8.73 -4.17 -2.43
CA ARG A 132 7.89 -5.30 -2.85
C ARG A 132 6.40 -4.95 -2.72
N PRO A 133 5.50 -5.66 -3.42
CA PRO A 133 4.06 -5.47 -3.26
C PRO A 133 3.60 -5.66 -1.80
N ILE A 134 2.53 -4.98 -1.40
CA ILE A 134 1.88 -5.24 -0.11
C ILE A 134 1.43 -6.70 -0.08
N ARG A 135 1.83 -7.40 0.99
CA ARG A 135 1.49 -8.81 1.18
C ARG A 135 0.27 -8.96 2.06
N SER A 136 -0.62 -9.89 1.71
CA SER A 136 -1.69 -10.30 2.61
C SER A 136 -1.10 -10.89 3.91
N GLU A 137 -1.86 -10.85 5.00
CA GLU A 137 -1.45 -11.45 6.27
C GLU A 137 -1.13 -12.95 6.12
N ALA A 138 -1.89 -13.66 5.28
CA ALA A 138 -1.61 -15.05 4.95
C ALA A 138 -0.27 -15.22 4.21
N ASP A 139 0.07 -14.30 3.31
CA ASP A 139 1.36 -14.31 2.61
C ASP A 139 2.53 -14.00 3.54
N LYS A 140 2.34 -13.08 4.50
CA LYS A 140 3.34 -12.79 5.53
C LYS A 140 3.63 -14.02 6.37
N ARG A 141 2.59 -14.70 6.86
CA ARG A 141 2.70 -15.97 7.62
C ARG A 141 3.39 -17.07 6.80
N ARG A 142 2.97 -17.27 5.54
CA ARG A 142 3.60 -18.23 4.63
C ARG A 142 5.08 -17.97 4.47
N HIS A 143 5.48 -16.70 4.28
CA HIS A 143 6.88 -16.35 4.09
C HIS A 143 7.72 -16.47 5.35
N GLU A 144 7.18 -16.10 6.50
CA GLU A 144 7.84 -16.31 7.79
C GLU A 144 8.10 -17.80 8.02
N THR A 145 7.09 -18.64 7.81
CA THR A 145 7.24 -20.10 7.85
C THR A 145 8.31 -20.57 6.86
N MET A 146 8.25 -20.16 5.58
CA MET A 146 9.27 -20.53 4.58
C MET A 146 10.68 -20.09 4.95
N ARG A 147 10.84 -18.91 5.55
CA ARG A 147 12.14 -18.38 5.99
C ARG A 147 12.72 -19.22 7.13
N GLN A 148 11.89 -19.59 8.11
CA GLN A 148 12.31 -20.45 9.22
C GLN A 148 12.64 -21.87 8.73
N LEU A 149 11.78 -22.45 7.89
CA LEU A 149 12.05 -23.73 7.23
C LEU A 149 13.40 -23.70 6.48
N SER A 150 13.63 -22.67 5.67
CA SER A 150 14.88 -22.49 4.92
C SER A 150 16.09 -22.31 5.84
N HIS A 151 15.91 -21.64 6.98
CA HIS A 151 16.96 -21.48 7.98
C HIS A 151 17.33 -22.82 8.63
N SER A 152 16.34 -23.62 9.04
CA SER A 152 16.54 -24.97 9.57
C SER A 152 17.15 -25.92 8.54
N LEU A 153 16.93 -25.69 7.25
CA LEU A 153 17.33 -26.56 6.13
C LEU A 153 18.60 -26.12 5.37
N ARG A 154 19.37 -25.12 5.81
CA ARG A 154 20.51 -24.60 5.02
C ARG A 154 21.50 -25.68 4.54
N ALA A 155 21.47 -26.04 3.25
CA ALA A 155 22.54 -26.74 2.52
C ALA A 155 22.51 -26.40 1.01
N ASN A 156 23.69 -26.46 0.38
CA ASN A 156 23.85 -26.41 -1.07
C ASN A 156 23.66 -27.81 -1.66
N GLY A 157 22.51 -28.07 -2.29
CA GLY A 157 22.35 -29.16 -3.26
C GLY A 157 21.53 -30.38 -2.83
N SER A 158 21.34 -30.65 -1.53
CA SER A 158 20.47 -31.74 -1.04
C SER A 158 20.16 -31.60 0.46
N VAL A 159 18.94 -32.01 0.87
CA VAL A 159 18.54 -32.09 2.29
C VAL A 159 19.07 -33.41 2.88
N THR A 160 19.82 -33.35 3.98
CA THR A 160 20.32 -34.52 4.73
C THR A 160 19.34 -34.96 5.82
N GLU A 161 19.45 -36.21 6.27
CA GLU A 161 18.65 -36.74 7.38
C GLU A 161 18.83 -35.92 8.67
N GLU A 162 20.05 -35.43 8.93
CA GLU A 162 20.34 -34.56 10.07
C GLU A 162 19.61 -33.20 9.99
N GLN A 163 19.46 -32.64 8.79
CA GLN A 163 18.66 -31.43 8.58
C GLN A 163 17.17 -31.68 8.77
N LEU A 164 16.69 -32.84 8.32
CA LEU A 164 15.31 -33.25 8.53
C LEU A 164 15.01 -33.44 10.03
N ASN A 165 15.93 -34.04 10.78
CA ASN A 165 15.81 -34.22 12.22
C ASN A 165 15.83 -32.88 12.97
N ARG A 166 16.68 -31.93 12.57
CA ARG A 166 16.67 -30.56 13.12
C ARG A 166 15.35 -29.86 12.85
N LEU A 167 14.87 -29.93 11.61
CA LEU A 167 13.60 -29.34 11.23
C LEU A 167 12.45 -29.93 12.09
N TYR A 168 12.40 -31.25 12.23
CA TYR A 168 11.40 -31.92 13.06
C TYR A 168 11.47 -31.46 14.52
N ALA A 169 12.67 -31.36 15.10
CA ALA A 169 12.87 -30.88 16.46
C ALA A 169 12.43 -29.42 16.64
N ASP A 170 12.71 -28.54 15.66
CA ASP A 170 12.29 -27.14 15.70
C ASP A 170 10.76 -26.99 15.59
N VAL A 171 10.10 -27.83 14.79
CA VAL A 171 8.62 -27.87 14.71
C VAL A 171 8.02 -28.40 16.01
N ALA A 172 8.53 -29.52 16.54
CA ALA A 172 8.05 -30.11 17.80
C ALA A 172 8.23 -29.16 18.99
N ALA A 173 9.30 -28.35 18.99
CA ALA A 173 9.55 -27.32 19.99
C ALA A 173 8.76 -26.02 19.77
N GLY A 174 7.94 -25.93 18.70
CA GLY A 174 7.14 -24.74 18.38
C GLY A 174 7.95 -23.53 17.91
N LYS A 175 9.20 -23.72 17.49
CA LYS A 175 10.07 -22.64 17.02
C LYS A 175 9.75 -22.17 15.60
N ILE A 176 9.02 -23.00 14.83
CA ILE A 176 8.56 -22.65 13.49
C ILE A 176 7.11 -22.17 13.59
N PRO A 177 6.84 -20.87 13.35
CA PRO A 177 5.50 -20.32 13.44
C PRO A 177 4.54 -21.02 12.49
N HIS A 178 3.28 -21.13 12.92
CA HIS A 178 2.14 -21.63 12.14
C HIS A 178 2.16 -23.12 11.77
N ILE A 179 3.12 -23.90 12.25
CA ILE A 179 3.17 -25.37 12.08
C ILE A 179 3.15 -26.04 13.46
N ARG A 180 2.36 -27.10 13.61
CA ARG A 180 2.32 -27.97 14.80
C ARG A 180 2.26 -29.43 14.37
N ILE A 181 2.80 -30.31 15.21
CA ILE A 181 2.65 -31.77 15.09
C ILE A 181 1.61 -32.16 16.15
N ASP A 182 0.53 -32.78 15.70
CA ASP A 182 -0.53 -33.33 16.55
C ASP A 182 -0.22 -34.79 16.95
#